data_AF-A0A1S3Y6K4-F1
#
_entry.id   AF-A0A1S3Y6K4-F1
#
_cell.length_a   1.000
_cell.length_b   1.000
_cell.length_c   1.000
_cell.angle_alpha   90.00
_cell.angle_beta   90.00
_cell.angle_gamma   90.00
#
_symmetry.space_group_name_H-M   'P 1'
#
loop_
_entity.id
_entity.type
_entity.pdbx_description
1 polymer ?
#
loop_
_entity_poly.entity_id
_entity_poly.type
_entity_poly.pdbx_seq_one_letter_code
_entity_poly.pdbx_strand_id
1 'polypeptide(L)'
;EEHPELVKNDFYITGESYAGHYIPAFAARVHKGNKAKEGLHINLKGFAIGNGLTDPKIQYAAYTDYALDMGLISKSDHDRINKILPVCEVAINLCGTDGKISCLAAYFVCNSIFSAVRARAGADINHYDIRKKCVGALCYDFSNMEKLLNMHSVKQALGVEDIEFVSCSTTVYQAMLVDWMRNLEAAIPTLLEDGIKLLVYAGEYDLICNWLGNSRWVQAMEWS
;
A
#
# COMPACT_ATOMS: atom_id res chain seq x y z
N GLU A 1 -28.86 13.00 -4.87
CA GLU A 1 -27.65 12.44 -5.51
C GLU A 1 -27.24 13.37 -6.64
N GLU A 2 -25.94 13.60 -6.80
CA GLU A 2 -25.41 14.58 -7.78
C GLU A 2 -25.17 13.99 -9.17
N HIS A 3 -24.86 12.69 -9.25
CA HIS A 3 -24.50 11.98 -10.49
C HIS A 3 -25.28 10.65 -10.70
N PRO A 4 -26.63 10.66 -10.73
CA PRO A 4 -27.45 9.45 -10.87
C PRO A 4 -27.24 8.70 -12.20
N GLU A 5 -26.73 9.37 -13.22
CA GLU A 5 -26.42 8.79 -14.53
C GLU A 5 -25.30 7.74 -14.49
N LEU A 6 -24.41 7.80 -13.49
CA LEU A 6 -23.26 6.91 -13.38
C LEU A 6 -23.58 5.56 -12.70
N VAL A 7 -24.72 5.46 -12.02
CA VAL A 7 -25.08 4.33 -11.15
C VAL A 7 -25.08 2.98 -11.88
N LYS A 8 -25.46 2.98 -13.16
CA LYS A 8 -25.56 1.76 -13.97
C LYS A 8 -24.22 1.32 -14.57
N ASN A 9 -23.19 2.16 -14.50
CA ASN A 9 -21.90 1.85 -15.09
C ASN A 9 -21.19 0.77 -14.29
N ASP A 10 -20.30 0.04 -14.95
CA ASP A 10 -19.38 -0.85 -14.25
C ASP A 10 -18.42 0.00 -13.39
N PHE A 11 -18.36 -0.32 -12.10
CA PHE A 11 -17.57 0.42 -11.14
C PHE A 11 -16.33 -0.38 -10.72
N TYR A 12 -15.19 0.30 -10.71
CA TYR A 12 -13.90 -0.26 -10.33
C TYR A 12 -13.19 0.65 -9.33
N ILE A 13 -12.51 0.04 -8.36
CA ILE A 13 -11.66 0.77 -7.40
C ILE A 13 -10.21 0.43 -7.70
N THR A 14 -9.39 1.44 -7.99
CA THR A 14 -7.98 1.23 -8.34
C THR A 14 -7.07 2.20 -7.60
N GLY A 15 -5.83 1.80 -7.36
CA GLY A 15 -4.84 2.64 -6.71
C GLY A 15 -3.55 1.88 -6.43
N GLU A 16 -2.60 2.56 -5.80
CA GLU A 16 -1.26 2.04 -5.58
C GLU A 16 -0.73 2.22 -4.16
N SER A 17 0.36 1.52 -3.83
CA SER A 17 1.08 1.64 -2.56
C SER A 17 0.18 1.36 -1.35
N TYR A 18 -0.05 2.34 -0.47
CA TYR A 18 -0.92 2.19 0.68
C TYR A 18 -2.40 1.96 0.29
N ALA A 19 -2.78 2.20 -0.97
CA ALA A 19 -4.08 1.76 -1.47
C ALA A 19 -4.25 0.22 -1.45
N GLY A 20 -3.17 -0.55 -1.29
CA GLY A 20 -3.24 -1.97 -0.95
C GLY A 20 -3.96 -2.26 0.38
N HIS A 21 -4.07 -1.27 1.28
CA HIS A 21 -4.95 -1.31 2.46
C HIS A 21 -6.34 -0.77 2.14
N TYR A 22 -6.41 0.40 1.49
CA TYR A 22 -7.68 1.09 1.24
C TYR A 22 -8.63 0.29 0.34
N ILE A 23 -8.11 -0.28 -0.75
CA ILE A 23 -8.92 -0.89 -1.79
C ILE A 23 -9.66 -2.13 -1.30
N PRO A 24 -9.02 -3.12 -0.63
CA PRO A 24 -9.75 -4.24 -0.04
C PRO A 24 -10.81 -3.78 0.98
N ALA A 25 -10.48 -2.81 1.84
CA ALA A 25 -11.40 -2.29 2.83
C ALA A 25 -12.62 -1.60 2.20
N PHE A 26 -12.41 -0.79 1.16
CA PHE A 26 -13.49 -0.10 0.45
C PHE A 26 -14.34 -1.06 -0.37
N ALA A 27 -13.72 -1.98 -1.11
CA ALA A 27 -14.44 -3.00 -1.86
C ALA A 27 -15.30 -3.87 -0.94
N ALA A 28 -14.78 -4.29 0.21
CA ALA A 28 -15.53 -5.01 1.23
C ALA A 28 -16.70 -4.20 1.81
N ARG A 29 -16.50 -2.90 2.08
CA ARG A 29 -17.56 -2.02 2.59
C ARG A 29 -18.68 -1.84 1.57
N VAL A 30 -18.34 -1.60 0.30
CA VAL A 30 -19.30 -1.47 -0.81
C VAL A 30 -20.07 -2.78 -0.98
N HIS A 31 -19.36 -3.90 -1.05
CA HIS A 31 -19.95 -5.22 -1.22
C HIS A 31 -20.92 -5.56 -0.07
N LYS A 32 -20.52 -5.33 1.18
CA LYS A 32 -21.39 -5.50 2.35
C LYS A 32 -22.63 -4.60 2.30
N GLY A 33 -22.46 -3.33 1.92
CA GLY A 33 -23.56 -2.38 1.77
C GLY A 33 -24.56 -2.82 0.70
N ASN A 34 -24.07 -3.26 -0.46
CA ASN A 34 -24.89 -3.81 -1.53
C ASN A 34 -25.70 -5.03 -1.08
N LYS A 35 -25.08 -5.99 -0.37
CA LYS A 35 -25.77 -7.18 0.16
C LYS A 35 -26.83 -6.81 1.21
N ALA A 36 -26.54 -5.82 2.05
CA ALA A 36 -27.48 -5.32 3.06
C ALA A 36 -28.53 -4.34 2.52
N LYS A 37 -28.47 -3.99 1.22
CA LYS A 37 -29.32 -2.96 0.60
C LYS A 37 -29.22 -1.60 1.30
N GLU A 38 -28.02 -1.25 1.76
CA GLU A 38 -27.73 0.03 2.39
C GLU A 38 -27.46 1.10 1.33
N GLY A 39 -28.31 2.13 1.28
CA GLY A 39 -28.12 3.26 0.37
C GLY A 39 -28.20 2.88 -1.10
N LEU A 40 -27.44 3.60 -1.93
CA LEU A 40 -27.37 3.39 -3.37
C LEU A 40 -26.59 2.11 -3.69
N HIS A 41 -27.14 1.27 -4.55
CA HIS A 41 -26.43 0.09 -5.05
C HIS A 41 -25.30 0.51 -6.00
N ILE A 42 -24.07 0.14 -5.67
CA ILE A 42 -22.88 0.40 -6.49
C ILE A 42 -22.58 -0.85 -7.31
N ASN A 43 -22.56 -0.74 -8.64
CA ASN A 43 -22.27 -1.86 -9.54
C ASN A 43 -20.76 -2.22 -9.58
N LEU A 44 -20.21 -2.62 -8.43
CA LEU A 44 -18.81 -2.99 -8.24
C LEU A 44 -18.49 -4.26 -9.04
N LYS A 45 -17.63 -4.14 -10.05
CA LYS A 45 -17.19 -5.25 -10.92
C LYS A 45 -15.81 -5.77 -10.59
N GLY A 46 -14.97 -4.94 -10.00
CA GLY A 46 -13.62 -5.35 -9.66
C GLY A 46 -12.79 -4.24 -9.03
N PHE A 47 -11.56 -4.59 -8.72
CA PHE A 47 -10.59 -3.67 -8.16
C PHE A 47 -9.17 -4.05 -8.59
N ALA A 48 -8.28 -3.05 -8.61
CA ALA A 48 -6.89 -3.26 -9.02
C ALA A 48 -5.92 -2.58 -8.06
N ILE A 49 -4.88 -3.31 -7.65
CA ILE A 49 -3.88 -2.87 -6.69
C ILE A 49 -2.51 -2.88 -7.38
N GLY A 50 -1.92 -1.70 -7.57
CA GLY A 50 -0.59 -1.51 -8.13
C GLY A 50 0.46 -1.38 -7.03
N ASN A 51 1.51 -2.20 -7.02
CA ASN A 51 2.62 -2.08 -6.06
C ASN A 51 2.09 -1.85 -4.62
N GLY A 52 1.15 -2.68 -4.18
CA GLY A 52 0.42 -2.45 -2.93
C GLY A 52 1.12 -3.02 -1.71
N LEU A 53 0.83 -2.47 -0.53
CA LEU A 53 1.00 -3.15 0.76
C LEU A 53 -0.37 -3.68 1.20
N THR A 54 -0.54 -5.00 1.27
CA THR A 54 -1.83 -5.67 1.52
C THR A 54 -1.71 -6.78 2.58
N ASP A 55 -0.68 -7.62 2.48
CA ASP A 55 -0.30 -8.57 3.54
C ASP A 55 1.11 -8.22 4.05
N PRO A 56 1.22 -7.41 5.11
CA PRO A 56 2.52 -7.01 5.66
C PRO A 56 3.38 -8.21 6.09
N LYS A 57 2.78 -9.31 6.58
CA LYS A 57 3.57 -10.44 7.08
C LYS A 57 4.37 -11.08 5.94
N ILE A 58 3.70 -11.39 4.84
CA ILE A 58 4.35 -12.00 3.66
C ILE A 58 5.27 -11.01 2.96
N GLN A 59 4.85 -9.75 2.83
CA GLN A 59 5.59 -8.76 2.07
C GLN A 59 6.87 -8.29 2.79
N TYR A 60 6.87 -8.15 4.12
CA TYR A 60 8.09 -7.80 4.85
C TYR A 60 9.15 -8.90 4.79
N ALA A 61 8.72 -10.17 4.74
CA ALA A 61 9.63 -11.30 4.52
C ALA A 61 10.27 -11.30 3.13
N ALA A 62 9.66 -10.67 2.14
CA ALA A 62 10.19 -10.60 0.78
C ALA A 62 11.28 -9.53 0.59
N TYR A 63 11.44 -8.56 1.51
CA TYR A 63 12.39 -7.46 1.31
C TYR A 63 13.84 -7.93 1.14
N THR A 64 14.27 -8.86 1.98
CA THR A 64 15.65 -9.35 1.97
C THR A 64 15.92 -10.26 0.78
N ASP A 65 14.97 -11.13 0.43
CA ASP A 65 15.05 -11.99 -0.76
C ASP A 65 15.13 -11.14 -2.03
N TYR A 66 14.19 -10.20 -2.21
CA TYR A 66 14.19 -9.29 -3.36
C TYR A 66 15.50 -8.47 -3.42
N ALA A 67 15.93 -7.91 -2.29
CA ALA A 67 17.15 -7.12 -2.25
C ALA A 67 18.41 -7.95 -2.56
N LEU A 68 18.46 -9.22 -2.16
CA LEU A 68 19.55 -10.12 -2.50
C LEU A 68 19.54 -10.45 -4.00
N ASP A 69 18.38 -10.80 -4.54
CA ASP A 69 18.20 -11.17 -5.96
C ASP A 69 18.54 -10.00 -6.90
N MET A 70 18.18 -8.77 -6.50
CA MET A 70 18.51 -7.55 -7.25
C MET A 70 19.94 -7.04 -6.98
N GLY A 71 20.74 -7.74 -6.17
CA GLY A 71 22.13 -7.38 -5.89
C GLY A 71 22.33 -6.14 -5.01
N LEU A 72 21.29 -5.73 -4.27
CA LEU A 72 21.30 -4.56 -3.38
C LEU A 72 21.97 -4.86 -2.02
N ILE A 73 21.95 -6.12 -1.60
CA ILE A 73 22.57 -6.57 -0.36
C ILE A 73 23.39 -7.84 -0.58
N SER A 74 24.37 -8.07 0.30
CA SER A 74 25.14 -9.32 0.29
C SER A 74 24.37 -10.45 0.97
N LYS A 75 24.78 -11.70 0.72
CA LYS A 75 24.22 -12.88 1.43
C LYS A 75 24.37 -12.76 2.96
N SER A 76 25.48 -12.20 3.44
CA SER A 76 25.69 -12.02 4.89
C SER A 76 24.77 -10.95 5.48
N ASP A 77 24.45 -9.89 4.72
CA ASP A 77 23.43 -8.91 5.12
C ASP A 77 22.03 -9.54 5.14
N HIS A 78 21.68 -10.30 4.11
CA HIS A 78 20.43 -11.07 4.04
C HIS A 78 20.25 -11.95 5.29
N ASP A 79 21.24 -12.82 5.58
CA ASP A 79 21.18 -13.76 6.71
C ASP A 79 21.13 -13.03 8.06
N ARG A 80 21.76 -11.85 8.16
CA ARG A 80 21.74 -11.02 9.36
C ARG A 80 20.38 -10.35 9.57
N ILE A 81 19.82 -9.75 8.52
CA ILE A 81 18.53 -9.02 8.59
C ILE A 81 17.38 -10.00 8.82
N ASN A 82 17.43 -11.20 8.22
CA ASN A 82 16.40 -12.24 8.41
C ASN A 82 16.24 -12.71 9.86
N LYS A 83 17.21 -12.47 10.74
CA LYS A 83 17.06 -12.72 12.18
C LYS A 83 15.97 -11.88 12.84
N ILE A 84 15.56 -10.77 12.21
CA ILE A 84 14.48 -9.90 12.70
C ILE A 84 13.10 -10.46 12.31
N LEU A 85 13.00 -11.27 11.24
CA LEU A 85 11.73 -11.75 10.70
C LEU A 85 10.85 -12.47 11.73
N PRO A 86 11.35 -13.43 12.55
CA PRO A 86 10.50 -14.08 13.53
C PRO A 86 9.87 -13.10 14.53
N VAL A 87 10.61 -12.06 14.92
CA VAL A 87 10.10 -11.02 15.84
C VAL A 87 9.07 -10.13 15.14
N CYS A 88 9.31 -9.78 13.88
CA CYS A 88 8.34 -9.03 13.07
C CYS A 88 7.04 -9.81 12.89
N GLU A 89 7.11 -11.10 12.54
CA GLU A 89 5.92 -11.94 12.38
C GLU A 89 5.10 -12.06 13.67
N VAL A 90 5.77 -12.29 14.81
CA VAL A 90 5.11 -12.32 16.11
C VAL A 90 4.44 -10.97 16.41
N ALA A 91 5.12 -9.86 16.13
CA ALA A 91 4.57 -8.53 16.37
C ALA A 91 3.33 -8.26 15.48
N ILE A 92 3.36 -8.66 14.20
CA ILE A 92 2.20 -8.55 13.30
C ILE A 92 1.04 -9.42 13.81
N ASN A 93 1.29 -10.65 14.25
CA ASN A 93 0.24 -11.50 14.82
C ASN A 93 -0.39 -10.86 16.07
N LEU A 94 0.41 -10.17 16.90
CA LEU A 94 -0.08 -9.44 18.08
C LEU A 94 -0.79 -8.12 17.74
N CYS A 95 -0.48 -7.50 16.60
CA CYS A 95 -1.25 -6.36 16.08
C CYS A 95 -2.71 -6.76 15.84
N GLY A 96 -2.91 -7.92 15.20
CA GLY A 96 -4.25 -8.43 14.89
C GLY A 96 -5.06 -7.46 14.04
N THR A 97 -6.38 -7.48 14.21
CA THR A 97 -7.32 -6.66 13.41
C THR A 97 -7.72 -5.35 14.08
N ASP A 98 -7.38 -5.17 15.36
CA ASP A 98 -7.95 -4.14 16.24
C ASP A 98 -7.20 -2.79 16.20
N GLY A 99 -6.04 -2.69 15.53
CA GLY A 99 -5.33 -1.40 15.36
C GLY A 99 -4.83 -0.77 16.67
N LYS A 100 -4.40 -1.59 17.65
CA LYS A 100 -3.97 -1.13 18.98
C LYS A 100 -2.46 -0.81 19.02
N ILE A 101 -1.94 -0.49 20.21
CA ILE A 101 -0.50 -0.22 20.46
C ILE A 101 0.42 -1.34 19.94
N SER A 102 -0.04 -2.59 19.93
CA SER A 102 0.71 -3.71 19.35
C SER A 102 1.01 -3.52 17.87
N CYS A 103 0.12 -2.87 17.11
CA CYS A 103 0.35 -2.51 15.70
C CYS A 103 1.43 -1.46 15.54
N LEU A 104 1.52 -0.48 16.44
CA LEU A 104 2.60 0.50 16.42
C LEU A 104 3.96 -0.15 16.74
N ALA A 105 3.99 -1.10 17.67
CA ALA A 105 5.21 -1.88 17.94
C ALA A 105 5.62 -2.72 16.73
N ALA A 106 4.66 -3.42 16.09
CA ALA A 106 4.88 -4.15 14.85
C ALA A 106 5.42 -3.24 13.74
N TYR A 107 4.85 -2.03 13.62
CA TYR A 107 5.29 -1.01 12.67
C TYR A 107 6.79 -0.75 12.80
N PHE A 108 7.26 -0.42 14.01
CA PHE A 108 8.68 -0.12 14.23
C PHE A 108 9.60 -1.33 14.06
N VAL A 109 9.20 -2.50 14.59
CA VAL A 109 10.01 -3.73 14.49
C VAL A 109 10.19 -4.12 13.02
N CYS A 110 9.10 -4.23 12.26
CA CYS A 110 9.16 -4.67 10.88
C CYS A 110 9.82 -3.63 9.97
N ASN A 111 9.57 -2.33 10.16
CA ASN A 111 10.26 -1.29 9.37
C ASN A 111 11.77 -1.23 9.60
N SER A 112 12.30 -1.82 10.68
CA SER A 112 13.74 -1.98 10.85
C SER A 112 14.36 -2.88 9.76
N ILE A 113 13.61 -3.84 9.20
CA ILE A 113 14.04 -4.71 8.09
C ILE A 113 14.26 -3.86 6.84
N PHE A 114 13.23 -3.13 6.40
CA PHE A 114 13.33 -2.25 5.24
C PHE A 114 14.41 -1.17 5.42
N SER A 115 14.50 -0.59 6.63
CA SER A 115 15.53 0.40 6.96
C SER A 115 16.94 -0.19 6.86
N ALA A 116 17.15 -1.43 7.29
CA ALA A 116 18.43 -2.12 7.20
C ALA A 116 18.79 -2.46 5.74
N VAL A 117 17.82 -2.94 4.94
CA VAL A 117 18.00 -3.17 3.51
C VAL A 117 18.41 -1.88 2.80
N ARG A 118 17.64 -0.79 2.98
CA ARG A 118 17.92 0.51 2.36
C ARG A 118 19.30 1.06 2.77
N ALA A 119 19.67 0.92 4.05
CA ALA A 119 20.97 1.37 4.53
C ALA A 119 22.15 0.62 3.87
N ARG A 120 21.94 -0.62 3.41
CA ARG A 120 22.94 -1.42 2.68
C ARG A 120 22.92 -1.17 1.19
N ALA A 121 21.75 -0.98 0.60
CA ALA A 121 21.55 -0.72 -0.82
C ALA A 121 22.15 0.63 -1.27
N GLY A 122 22.26 1.60 -0.36
CA GLY A 122 22.87 2.89 -0.61
C GLY A 122 22.01 4.04 -0.08
N ALA A 123 22.63 5.05 0.52
CA ALA A 123 21.90 6.17 1.14
C ALA A 123 21.09 7.00 0.13
N ASP A 124 21.47 6.99 -1.14
CA ASP A 124 20.83 7.71 -2.23
C ASP A 124 19.96 6.82 -3.11
N ILE A 125 19.72 5.55 -2.77
CA ILE A 125 18.85 4.69 -3.59
C ILE A 125 17.40 5.19 -3.59
N ASN A 126 16.77 5.21 -4.76
CA ASN A 126 15.32 5.44 -4.86
C ASN A 126 14.59 4.14 -4.55
N HIS A 127 13.90 4.07 -3.41
CA HIS A 127 13.17 2.87 -3.00
C HIS A 127 11.89 2.60 -3.82
N TYR A 128 11.48 3.52 -4.71
CA TYR A 128 10.42 3.30 -5.69
C TYR A 128 10.95 2.86 -7.06
N ASP A 129 12.25 3.01 -7.33
CA ASP A 129 12.91 2.54 -8.55
C ASP A 129 14.41 2.36 -8.29
N ILE A 130 14.82 1.13 -8.00
CA ILE A 130 16.20 0.81 -7.57
C ILE A 130 17.28 1.13 -8.62
N ARG A 131 16.88 1.48 -9.84
CA ARG A 131 17.78 1.90 -10.93
C ARG A 131 18.14 3.39 -10.85
N LYS A 132 17.50 4.15 -9.95
CA LYS A 132 17.61 5.60 -9.84
C LYS A 132 18.13 6.03 -8.48
N LYS A 133 18.59 7.28 -8.43
CA LYS A 133 18.85 7.98 -7.17
C LYS A 133 17.59 8.65 -6.65
N CYS A 134 17.45 8.70 -5.34
CA CYS A 134 16.38 9.41 -4.65
C CYS A 134 16.62 10.92 -4.76
N VAL A 135 15.69 11.64 -5.39
CA VAL A 135 15.75 13.10 -5.54
C VAL A 135 14.51 13.71 -4.90
N GLY A 136 14.67 14.65 -3.97
CA GLY A 136 13.53 15.26 -3.27
C GLY A 136 12.95 14.35 -2.17
N ALA A 137 11.93 14.86 -1.47
CA ALA A 137 11.38 14.20 -0.27
C ALA A 137 10.69 12.86 -0.56
N LEU A 138 10.12 12.71 -1.76
CA LEU A 138 9.44 11.49 -2.23
C LEU A 138 10.27 10.71 -3.25
N CYS A 139 11.59 10.91 -3.25
CA CYS A 139 12.54 10.35 -4.22
C CYS A 139 12.29 10.70 -5.70
N TYR A 140 11.32 11.56 -5.98
CA TYR A 140 11.13 12.27 -7.23
C TYR A 140 10.91 13.77 -6.97
N ASP A 141 11.28 14.60 -7.96
CA ASP A 141 11.01 16.04 -7.92
C ASP A 141 9.56 16.32 -8.35
N PHE A 142 8.72 16.64 -7.36
CA PHE A 142 7.32 17.01 -7.55
C PHE A 142 7.08 18.53 -7.51
N SER A 143 8.14 19.34 -7.44
CA SER A 143 8.03 20.79 -7.20
C SER A 143 7.18 21.52 -8.26
N ASN A 144 7.26 21.10 -9.53
CA ASN A 144 6.45 21.68 -10.60
C ASN A 144 4.94 21.42 -10.42
N MET A 145 4.58 20.20 -10.00
CA MET A 145 3.20 19.84 -9.70
C MET A 145 2.68 20.60 -8.48
N GLU A 146 3.45 20.62 -7.40
CA GLU A 146 3.10 21.34 -6.16
C GLU A 146 2.92 22.84 -6.43
N LYS A 147 3.82 23.42 -7.23
CA LYS A 147 3.71 24.82 -7.64
C LYS A 147 2.44 25.07 -8.45
N LEU A 148 2.16 24.23 -9.44
CA LEU A 148 0.97 24.35 -10.28
C LEU A 148 -0.32 24.29 -9.45
N LEU A 149 -0.44 23.28 -8.58
CA LEU A 149 -1.63 23.07 -7.75
C LEU A 149 -1.80 24.13 -6.66
N ASN A 150 -0.73 24.87 -6.33
CA ASN A 150 -0.79 26.01 -5.42
C ASN A 150 -0.98 27.38 -6.10
N MET A 151 -1.04 27.46 -7.43
CA MET A 151 -1.37 28.71 -8.12
C MET A 151 -2.81 29.13 -7.81
N HIS A 152 -3.00 30.41 -7.45
CA HIS A 152 -4.33 30.95 -7.14
C HIS A 152 -5.35 30.71 -8.26
N SER A 153 -4.96 30.93 -9.52
CA SER A 153 -5.83 30.68 -10.67
C SER A 153 -6.27 29.22 -10.80
N VAL A 154 -5.38 28.27 -10.46
CA VAL A 154 -5.68 26.84 -10.49
C VAL A 154 -6.60 26.47 -9.33
N LYS A 155 -6.32 26.96 -8.11
CA LYS A 155 -7.19 26.74 -6.95
C LYS A 155 -8.58 27.33 -7.13
N GLN A 156 -8.68 28.51 -7.72
CA GLN A 156 -9.95 29.15 -8.07
C GLN A 156 -10.73 28.30 -9.07
N ALA A 157 -10.08 27.83 -10.14
CA ALA A 157 -10.73 26.95 -11.11
C ALA A 157 -11.23 25.62 -10.51
N LEU A 158 -10.56 25.13 -9.47
CA LEU A 158 -10.93 23.91 -8.73
C LEU A 158 -11.87 24.16 -7.54
N GLY A 159 -12.14 25.43 -7.17
CA GLY A 159 -12.98 25.78 -6.02
C GLY A 159 -12.37 25.48 -4.65
N VAL A 160 -11.03 25.50 -4.53
CA VAL A 160 -10.28 25.11 -3.31
C VAL A 160 -9.29 26.19 -2.86
N GLU A 161 -9.68 27.45 -2.97
CA GLU A 161 -8.82 28.63 -2.74
C GLU A 161 -8.16 28.65 -1.35
N ASP A 162 -8.88 28.18 -0.32
CA ASP A 162 -8.44 28.20 1.07
C ASP A 162 -7.59 26.97 1.48
N ILE A 163 -7.35 26.02 0.57
CA ILE A 163 -6.64 24.77 0.87
C ILE A 163 -5.23 24.85 0.30
N GLU A 164 -4.20 24.64 1.12
CA GLU A 164 -2.83 24.43 0.63
C GLU A 164 -2.66 22.99 0.12
N PHE A 165 -2.19 22.85 -1.13
CA PHE A 165 -1.89 21.53 -1.68
C PHE A 165 -0.52 21.07 -1.18
N VAL A 166 -0.46 19.85 -0.65
CA VAL A 166 0.77 19.13 -0.31
C VAL A 166 0.70 17.73 -0.92
N SER A 167 1.82 17.21 -1.43
CA SER A 167 1.84 15.88 -2.06
C SER A 167 1.51 14.75 -1.08
N CYS A 168 2.01 14.84 0.15
CA CYS A 168 1.77 13.86 1.21
C CYS A 168 1.66 14.56 2.57
N SER A 169 0.56 14.32 3.30
CA SER A 169 0.36 14.89 4.64
C SER A 169 1.01 14.03 5.72
N THR A 170 1.97 14.59 6.44
CA THR A 170 2.60 13.94 7.60
C THR A 170 1.59 13.69 8.72
N THR A 171 0.61 14.58 8.92
CA THR A 171 -0.44 14.42 9.92
C THR A 171 -1.27 13.15 9.66
N VAL A 172 -1.71 12.95 8.41
CA VAL A 172 -2.47 11.74 8.04
C VAL A 172 -1.60 10.51 8.15
N TYR A 173 -0.35 10.58 7.68
CA TYR A 173 0.60 9.48 7.81
C TYR A 173 0.79 9.02 9.26
N GLN A 174 0.99 9.95 10.20
CA GLN A 174 1.15 9.63 11.62
C GLN A 174 -0.12 9.02 12.23
N ALA A 175 -1.30 9.51 11.82
CA ALA A 175 -2.58 8.97 12.28
C ALA A 175 -2.83 7.52 11.82
N MET A 176 -2.23 7.12 10.70
CA MET A 176 -2.42 5.81 10.08
C MET A 176 -1.38 4.76 10.51
N LEU A 177 -0.41 5.07 11.39
CA LEU A 177 0.66 4.14 11.74
C LEU A 177 0.17 2.82 12.38
N VAL A 178 -0.92 2.86 13.15
CA VAL A 178 -1.51 1.67 13.76
C VAL A 178 -2.26 0.77 12.76
N ASP A 179 -2.52 1.27 11.55
CA ASP A 179 -3.20 0.54 10.50
C ASP A 179 -2.22 -0.24 9.62
N TRP A 180 -0.98 0.25 9.48
CA TRP A 180 0.05 -0.24 8.54
C TRP A 180 0.37 -1.73 8.58
N MET A 181 0.26 -2.35 9.77
CA MET A 181 0.62 -3.76 9.98
C MET A 181 -0.59 -4.69 10.02
N ARG A 182 -1.78 -4.20 9.69
CA ARG A 182 -2.98 -5.02 9.60
C ARG A 182 -2.97 -5.84 8.31
N ASN A 183 -3.50 -7.06 8.35
CA ASN A 183 -3.69 -7.85 7.15
C ASN A 183 -5.03 -7.46 6.48
N LEU A 184 -4.96 -6.86 5.30
CA LEU A 184 -6.14 -6.47 4.50
C LEU A 184 -6.42 -7.43 3.34
N GLU A 185 -5.53 -8.40 3.08
CA GLU A 185 -5.81 -9.52 2.18
C GLU A 185 -7.02 -10.32 2.68
N ALA A 186 -7.21 -10.47 4.00
CA ALA A 186 -8.31 -11.26 4.58
C ALA A 186 -9.73 -10.85 4.15
N ALA A 187 -9.91 -9.64 3.59
CA ALA A 187 -11.20 -9.18 3.06
C ALA A 187 -11.43 -9.58 1.58
N ILE A 188 -10.39 -10.02 0.87
CA ILE A 188 -10.40 -10.28 -0.57
C ILE A 188 -11.11 -11.58 -0.93
N PRO A 189 -10.89 -12.73 -0.27
CA PRO A 189 -11.46 -14.02 -0.69
C PRO A 189 -12.99 -13.97 -0.90
N THR A 190 -13.72 -13.37 0.04
CA THR A 190 -15.20 -13.23 -0.07
C THR A 190 -15.62 -12.42 -1.28
N LEU A 191 -14.84 -11.41 -1.68
CA LEU A 191 -15.14 -10.61 -2.86
C LEU A 191 -14.97 -11.46 -4.13
N LEU A 192 -13.92 -12.28 -4.20
CA LEU A 192 -13.65 -13.15 -5.35
C LEU A 192 -14.73 -14.23 -5.49
N GLU A 193 -15.16 -14.84 -4.37
CA GLU A 193 -16.23 -15.84 -4.32
C GLU A 193 -17.57 -15.28 -4.85
N ASP A 194 -17.84 -14.00 -4.64
CA ASP A 194 -19.02 -13.30 -5.16
C ASP A 194 -18.81 -12.73 -6.58
N GLY A 195 -17.74 -13.14 -7.28
CA GLY A 195 -17.48 -12.81 -8.67
C GLY A 195 -16.91 -11.42 -8.93
N ILE A 196 -16.45 -10.71 -7.89
CA ILE A 196 -15.75 -9.43 -8.03
C ILE A 196 -14.31 -9.71 -8.48
N LYS A 197 -13.86 -9.06 -9.55
CA LYS A 197 -12.56 -9.32 -10.15
C LYS A 197 -11.44 -8.58 -9.41
N LEU A 198 -10.30 -9.24 -9.22
CA LEU A 198 -9.08 -8.63 -8.70
C LEU A 198 -7.98 -8.62 -9.76
N LEU A 199 -7.26 -7.50 -9.87
CA LEU A 199 -5.97 -7.42 -10.54
C LEU A 199 -4.91 -6.93 -9.55
N VAL A 200 -3.86 -7.72 -9.32
CA VAL A 200 -2.66 -7.27 -8.63
C VAL A 200 -1.55 -7.15 -9.65
N TYR A 201 -0.92 -5.97 -9.72
CA TYR A 201 0.20 -5.70 -10.62
C TYR A 201 1.31 -5.00 -9.85
N ALA A 202 2.57 -5.30 -10.18
CA ALA A 202 3.70 -4.70 -9.49
C ALA A 202 4.87 -4.50 -10.45
N GLY A 203 5.45 -3.29 -10.44
CA GLY A 203 6.66 -2.97 -11.17
C GLY A 203 7.88 -3.74 -10.63
N GLU A 204 8.69 -4.28 -11.53
CA GLU A 204 9.84 -5.14 -11.21
C GLU A 204 10.90 -4.43 -10.34
N TYR A 205 11.08 -3.12 -10.50
CA TYR A 205 12.17 -2.34 -9.89
C TYR A 205 11.75 -1.53 -8.66
N ASP A 206 10.52 -1.69 -8.18
CA ASP A 206 10.08 -1.09 -6.93
C ASP A 206 10.60 -1.90 -5.74
N LEU A 207 11.27 -1.27 -4.78
CA LEU A 207 11.76 -1.94 -3.57
C LEU A 207 10.71 -1.94 -2.46
N ILE A 208 10.05 -0.79 -2.22
CA ILE A 208 9.17 -0.61 -1.06
C ILE A 208 7.90 -1.47 -1.14
N CYS A 209 7.36 -1.71 -2.33
CA CYS A 209 6.26 -2.63 -2.54
C CYS A 209 6.58 -3.61 -3.68
N ASN A 210 7.74 -4.25 -3.54
CA ASN A 210 8.32 -5.12 -4.56
C ASN A 210 7.38 -6.23 -5.07
N TRP A 211 7.61 -6.61 -6.32
CA TRP A 211 6.80 -7.59 -7.03
C TRP A 211 6.85 -8.98 -6.39
N LEU A 212 7.98 -9.35 -5.75
CA LEU A 212 8.14 -10.65 -5.11
C LEU A 212 7.19 -10.80 -3.91
N GLY A 213 7.11 -9.78 -3.05
CA GLY A 213 6.16 -9.74 -1.95
C GLY A 213 4.71 -9.77 -2.42
N ASN A 214 4.40 -8.98 -3.46
CA ASN A 214 3.07 -8.97 -4.07
C ASN A 214 2.69 -10.33 -4.67
N SER A 215 3.60 -10.97 -5.40
CA SER A 215 3.39 -12.31 -5.96
C SER A 215 3.18 -13.37 -4.88
N ARG A 216 3.94 -13.31 -3.78
CA ARG A 216 3.87 -14.31 -2.71
C ARG A 216 2.54 -14.27 -1.97
N TRP A 217 2.02 -13.10 -1.62
CA TRP A 217 0.75 -13.05 -0.90
C TRP A 217 -0.41 -13.47 -1.80
N VAL A 218 -0.40 -13.10 -3.08
CA VAL A 218 -1.42 -13.56 -4.04
C VAL A 218 -1.39 -15.07 -4.21
N GLN A 219 -0.20 -15.70 -4.24
CA GLN A 219 -0.06 -17.15 -4.33
C GLN A 219 -0.47 -17.87 -3.03
N ALA A 220 -0.30 -17.22 -1.88
CA ALA A 220 -0.65 -17.76 -0.57
C ALA A 220 -2.13 -17.56 -0.21
N MET A 221 -2.83 -16.64 -0.88
CA MET A 221 -4.24 -16.34 -0.64
C MET A 221 -5.11 -17.56 -0.95
N GLU A 222 -5.86 -18.00 0.06
CA GLU A 222 -6.79 -19.13 -0.06
C GLU A 222 -8.19 -18.63 -0.48
N TRP A 223 -8.66 -19.08 -1.64
CA TRP A 223 -10.02 -18.82 -2.15
C TRP A 223 -10.43 -19.93 -3.14
N SER A 224 -11.73 -20.04 -3.46
CA SER A 224 -12.33 -21.18 -4.18
C SER A 224 -12.09 -21.22 -5.69
#